data_AF-A0AAA9ZJT2-F1
#
_entry.id   AF-A0AAA9ZJT2-F1
#
_cell.length_a   1.000
_cell.length_b   1.000
_cell.length_c   1.000
_cell.angle_alpha   90.00
_cell.angle_beta   90.00
_cell.angle_gamma   90.00
#
_symmetry.space_group_name_H-M   'P 1'
#
loop_
_entity.id
_entity.type
_entity.pdbx_description
1 polymer ?
#
loop_
_entity_poly.entity_id
_entity_poly.type
_entity_poly.pdbx_seq_one_letter_code
_entity_poly.pdbx_strand_id
1 'polypeptide(L)'
;MDDEKASARVVVKNTRGAEPLDIVDDFQRRKLVLNKHWVRPKFLQYNYMYNYRQNYYDDVIDYLDRRARGMPGDIPRPQYWAERVLRTERKTPKSIDEMYNYTNIGLKRDDKKLMYTLSNQIKSYNFHSKRYLNSKYSRIL
;
A
#
# COMPACT_ATOMS: atom_id res chain seq x y z
N MET A 1 -17.20 14.03 54.59
CA MET A 1 -17.56 15.05 53.58
C MET A 1 -17.57 14.28 52.29
N ASP A 2 -18.69 13.60 52.06
CA ASP A 2 -18.81 12.58 51.03
C ASP A 2 -19.49 13.25 49.84
N ASP A 3 -18.66 13.73 48.90
CA ASP A 3 -19.14 14.35 47.67
C ASP A 3 -19.56 13.26 46.68
N GLU A 4 -20.80 12.79 46.81
CA GLU A 4 -21.46 11.98 45.78
C GLU A 4 -21.63 12.80 44.50
N LYS A 5 -20.69 12.67 43.56
CA LYS A 5 -20.86 13.14 42.18
C LYS A 5 -22.01 12.39 41.52
N ALA A 6 -23.14 13.08 41.37
CA ALA A 6 -24.29 12.62 40.61
C ALA A 6 -23.90 12.38 39.12
N SER A 7 -23.51 11.15 38.79
CA SER A 7 -23.37 10.70 37.41
C SER A 7 -24.76 10.39 36.83
N ALA A 8 -25.17 11.17 35.82
CA ALA A 8 -26.46 11.02 35.16
C ALA A 8 -26.48 9.70 34.35
N ARG A 9 -27.03 8.64 34.94
CA ARG A 9 -27.22 7.34 34.30
C ARG A 9 -28.47 7.35 33.43
N VAL A 10 -28.29 7.28 32.11
CA VAL A 10 -29.41 7.09 31.17
C VAL A 10 -29.63 5.60 30.97
N VAL A 11 -30.74 5.08 31.50
CA VAL A 11 -31.12 3.67 31.37
C VAL A 11 -31.80 3.45 30.02
N VAL A 12 -31.06 2.91 29.04
CA VAL A 12 -31.66 2.41 27.79
C VAL A 12 -32.31 1.05 28.10
N LYS A 13 -33.64 1.02 28.12
CA LYS A 13 -34.40 -0.20 28.41
C LYS A 13 -34.23 -1.23 27.29
N ASN A 14 -33.59 -2.36 27.63
CA ASN A 14 -34.01 -3.76 27.41
C ASN A 14 -32.89 -4.70 26.98
N THR A 15 -32.05 -5.11 27.93
CA THR A 15 -31.45 -6.45 27.99
C THR A 15 -31.23 -6.80 29.46
N ARG A 16 -31.76 -7.94 29.94
CA ARG A 16 -31.57 -8.37 31.34
C ARG A 16 -30.08 -8.70 31.55
N GLY A 17 -29.41 -7.94 32.42
CA GLY A 17 -28.00 -8.15 32.80
C GLY A 17 -26.98 -7.18 32.20
N ALA A 18 -27.40 -6.13 31.50
CA ALA A 18 -26.47 -5.09 31.05
C ALA A 18 -26.24 -4.04 32.14
N GLU A 19 -24.99 -3.93 32.62
CA GLU A 19 -24.52 -2.79 33.43
C GLU A 19 -24.80 -1.47 32.69
N PRO A 20 -25.24 -0.40 33.39
CA PRO A 20 -25.48 0.89 32.76
C PRO A 20 -24.16 1.45 32.22
N LEU A 21 -24.06 1.60 30.90
CA LEU A 21 -22.88 2.18 30.26
C LEU A 21 -22.78 3.66 30.64
N ASP A 22 -21.67 4.03 31.27
CA ASP A 22 -21.30 5.43 31.45
C ASP A 22 -20.99 6.02 30.07
N ILE A 23 -21.59 7.18 29.74
CA ILE A 23 -21.48 7.82 28.42
C ILE A 23 -20.01 8.03 28.07
N VAL A 24 -19.17 8.33 29.07
CA VAL A 24 -17.73 8.54 28.92
C VAL A 24 -16.99 7.25 28.56
N ASP A 25 -17.44 6.09 29.06
CA ASP A 25 -16.80 4.78 28.81
C ASP A 25 -17.17 4.23 27.41
N ASP A 26 -18.35 4.59 26.90
CA ASP A 26 -18.80 4.20 25.56
C ASP A 26 -18.01 4.92 24.45
N PHE A 27 -17.60 6.18 24.68
CA PHE A 27 -16.67 6.90 23.78
C PHE A 27 -15.25 6.31 23.79
N GLN A 28 -14.79 5.72 24.90
CA GLN A 28 -13.47 5.06 24.96
C GLN A 28 -13.50 3.66 24.31
N ARG A 29 -14.60 2.91 24.46
CA ARG A 29 -14.81 1.59 23.83
C ARG A 29 -15.04 1.71 22.34
N ARG A 30 -15.82 2.69 21.90
CA ARG A 30 -15.91 3.10 20.50
C ARG A 30 -14.73 4.02 20.20
N LYS A 31 -13.53 3.43 20.10
CA LYS A 31 -12.51 3.97 19.18
C LYS A 31 -13.13 3.94 17.78
N LEU A 32 -13.95 4.94 17.48
CA LEU A 32 -14.27 5.40 16.15
C LEU A 32 -12.91 5.72 15.56
N VAL A 33 -12.31 4.74 14.89
CA VAL A 33 -11.11 4.94 14.08
C VAL A 33 -11.61 5.69 12.85
N LEU A 34 -11.99 6.96 13.05
CA LEU A 34 -12.20 7.90 11.97
C LEU A 34 -10.93 7.84 11.14
N ASN A 35 -11.09 7.48 9.87
CA ASN A 35 -10.00 7.27 8.92
C ASN A 35 -9.18 5.97 9.05
N LYS A 36 -9.77 4.83 9.44
CA LYS A 36 -9.06 3.53 9.37
C LYS A 36 -8.48 3.22 7.98
N HIS A 37 -9.15 3.69 6.92
CA HIS A 37 -8.68 3.60 5.53
C HIS A 37 -7.50 4.52 5.19
N TRP A 38 -7.19 5.53 6.01
CA TRP A 38 -6.01 6.40 5.83
C TRP A 38 -4.83 5.94 6.69
N VAL A 39 -5.05 5.02 7.63
CA VAL A 39 -3.98 4.35 8.35
C VAL A 39 -3.26 3.43 7.35
N ARG A 40 -2.02 3.79 7.00
CA ARG A 40 -1.15 2.99 6.14
C ARG A 40 -1.09 1.55 6.68
N PRO A 41 -1.57 0.53 5.93
CA PRO A 41 -1.54 -0.84 6.41
C PRO A 41 -0.08 -1.31 6.48
N LYS A 42 0.37 -1.71 7.68
CA LYS A 42 1.76 -2.13 7.93
C LYS A 42 2.16 -3.41 7.17
N PHE A 43 1.17 -4.21 6.75
CA PHE A 43 1.36 -5.46 6.01
C PHE A 43 1.35 -5.29 4.47
N LEU A 44 0.98 -4.10 3.96
CA LEU A 44 0.91 -3.78 2.52
C LEU A 44 2.14 -3.00 2.04
N GLN A 45 3.28 -3.17 2.70
CA GLN A 45 4.50 -2.56 2.21
C GLN A 45 4.95 -3.35 0.97
N TYR A 46 4.84 -2.73 -0.21
CA TYR A 46 5.37 -3.31 -1.44
C TYR A 46 6.84 -3.68 -1.22
N ASN A 47 7.18 -4.94 -1.51
CA ASN A 47 8.56 -5.45 -1.45
C ASN A 47 9.54 -4.56 -2.22
N TYR A 48 9.04 -3.90 -3.27
CA TYR A 48 9.75 -2.87 -4.03
C TYR A 48 10.44 -1.82 -3.14
N MET A 49 9.78 -1.33 -2.08
CA MET A 49 10.36 -0.29 -1.21
C MET A 49 11.56 -0.81 -0.39
N TYR A 50 11.53 -2.08 0.00
CA TYR A 50 12.65 -2.72 0.69
C TYR A 50 13.81 -2.96 -0.27
N ASN A 51 13.52 -3.45 -1.47
CA ASN A 51 14.53 -3.65 -2.51
C ASN A 51 15.19 -2.32 -2.92
N TYR A 52 14.42 -1.23 -3.00
CA TYR A 52 14.94 0.11 -3.26
C TYR A 52 15.94 0.55 -2.19
N ARG A 53 15.55 0.42 -0.91
CA ARG A 53 16.43 0.77 0.20
C ARG A 53 17.74 -0.02 0.16
N GLN A 54 17.67 -1.33 -0.01
CA GLN A 54 18.84 -2.19 -0.08
C GLN A 54 19.77 -1.78 -1.24
N ASN A 55 19.21 -1.66 -2.45
CA ASN A 55 19.98 -1.30 -3.65
C ASN A 55 20.67 0.06 -3.57
N TYR A 56 20.05 1.02 -2.88
CA TYR A 56 20.55 2.37 -2.78
C TYR A 56 21.58 2.55 -1.67
N TYR A 57 21.32 1.99 -0.49
CA TYR A 57 22.10 2.29 0.71
C TYR A 57 23.14 1.23 1.07
N ASP A 58 22.96 -0.05 0.70
CA ASP A 58 23.81 -1.13 1.21
C ASP A 58 25.29 -0.92 0.91
N ASP A 59 25.64 -0.47 -0.29
CA ASP A 59 27.05 -0.23 -0.68
C ASP A 59 27.69 0.89 0.15
N VAL A 60 26.91 1.93 0.48
CA VAL A 60 27.39 3.08 1.27
C VAL A 60 27.52 2.69 2.74
N ILE A 61 26.54 1.92 3.25
CA ILE A 61 26.57 1.41 4.62
C ILE A 61 27.79 0.50 4.81
N ASP A 62 28.03 -0.47 3.90
CA ASP A 62 29.20 -1.35 3.98
C ASP A 62 30.51 -0.56 3.94
N TYR A 63 30.60 0.47 3.08
CA TYR A 63 31.76 1.35 3.05
C TYR A 63 31.98 2.09 4.37
N LEU A 64 30.94 2.67 4.96
CA LEU A 64 31.03 3.38 6.23
C LEU A 64 31.40 2.43 7.38
N ASP A 65 30.83 1.23 7.40
CA ASP A 65 31.09 0.21 8.43
C ASP A 65 32.52 -0.34 8.34
N ARG A 66 33.07 -0.51 7.14
CA ARG A 66 34.49 -0.89 6.94
C ARG A 66 35.43 0.22 7.38
N ARG A 67 35.12 1.46 7.00
CA ARG A 67 35.89 2.65 7.39
C ARG A 67 35.92 2.81 8.91
N ALA A 68 34.78 2.62 9.59
CA ALA A 68 34.70 2.70 11.05
C ALA A 68 35.54 1.62 11.75
N ARG A 69 35.66 0.43 11.15
CA ARG A 69 36.51 -0.67 11.65
C ARG A 69 37.99 -0.54 11.28
N GLY A 70 38.38 0.51 10.55
CA GLY A 70 39.75 0.67 10.05
C GLY A 70 40.14 -0.33 8.97
N MET A 71 39.18 -1.02 8.36
CA MET A 71 39.43 -1.93 7.24
C MET A 71 39.50 -1.14 5.93
N PRO A 72 40.35 -1.55 4.97
CA PRO A 72 40.33 -0.97 3.64
C PRO A 72 38.95 -1.23 3.00
N GLY A 73 38.28 -0.16 2.58
CA GLY A 73 37.00 -0.21 1.91
C GLY A 73 37.04 0.65 0.67
N ASP A 74 36.65 0.09 -0.48
CA ASP A 74 36.54 0.84 -1.72
C ASP A 74 35.34 1.78 -1.65
N ILE A 75 35.53 3.01 -2.13
CA ILE A 75 34.44 3.97 -2.27
C ILE A 75 33.43 3.42 -3.28
N PRO A 76 32.13 3.35 -2.95
CA PRO A 76 31.13 2.81 -3.86
C PRO A 76 31.08 3.64 -5.14
N ARG A 77 31.15 2.96 -6.29
CA ARG A 77 31.11 3.63 -7.59
C ARG A 77 29.74 4.27 -7.82
N PRO A 78 29.67 5.43 -8.49
CA PRO A 78 28.40 5.98 -8.93
C PRO A 78 27.77 4.99 -9.93
N GLN A 79 26.56 4.55 -9.62
CA GLN A 79 25.77 3.64 -10.45
C GLN A 79 24.36 4.18 -10.60
N TYR A 80 23.81 4.06 -11.80
CA TYR A 80 22.42 4.40 -12.05
C TYR A 80 21.48 3.38 -11.38
N TRP A 81 20.23 3.81 -11.14
CA TRP A 81 19.21 2.94 -10.55
C TRP A 81 19.05 1.62 -11.32
N ALA A 82 19.02 1.66 -12.65
CA ALA A 82 18.89 0.47 -13.49
C ALA A 82 20.03 -0.54 -13.26
N GLU A 83 21.28 -0.07 -13.12
CA GLU A 83 22.44 -0.91 -12.88
C GLU A 83 22.37 -1.58 -11.51
N ARG A 84 21.96 -0.83 -10.48
CA ARG A 84 21.77 -1.33 -9.12
C ARG A 84 20.69 -2.41 -9.06
N VAL A 85 19.58 -2.21 -9.76
CA VAL A 85 18.53 -3.22 -9.88
C VAL A 85 19.07 -4.47 -10.57
N LEU A 86 19.70 -4.34 -11.74
CA LEU A 86 20.28 -5.47 -12.47
C LEU A 86 21.26 -6.27 -11.62
N ARG A 87 22.07 -5.60 -10.80
CA ARG A 87 23.00 -6.24 -9.87
C ARG A 87 22.29 -7.10 -8.83
N THR A 88 21.20 -6.61 -8.24
CA THR A 88 20.44 -7.34 -7.23
C THR A 88 19.66 -8.51 -7.83
N GLU A 89 19.09 -8.30 -9.02
CA GLU A 89 18.46 -9.37 -9.80
C GLU A 89 19.46 -10.46 -10.21
N ARG A 90 20.74 -10.12 -10.42
CA ARG A 90 21.80 -11.09 -10.72
C ARG A 90 22.36 -11.78 -9.47
N LYS A 91 22.42 -11.08 -8.33
CA LYS A 91 22.93 -11.62 -7.06
C LYS A 91 21.98 -12.63 -6.43
N THR A 92 20.68 -12.47 -6.63
CA THR A 92 19.66 -13.36 -6.08
C THR A 92 19.54 -14.60 -6.98
N PRO A 93 19.93 -15.80 -6.52
CA PRO A 93 19.73 -17.02 -7.29
C PRO A 93 18.23 -17.27 -7.36
N LYS A 94 17.65 -17.07 -8.53
CA LYS A 94 16.25 -17.40 -8.79
C LYS A 94 16.13 -18.88 -9.06
N SER A 95 15.06 -19.50 -8.58
CA SER A 95 14.80 -20.89 -8.95
C SER A 95 14.56 -20.97 -10.46
N ILE A 96 14.84 -22.14 -11.05
CA ILE A 96 14.54 -22.41 -12.46
C ILE A 96 13.07 -22.05 -12.75
N ASP A 97 12.14 -22.44 -11.86
CA ASP A 97 10.71 -22.14 -11.98
C ASP A 97 10.40 -20.62 -11.97
N GLU A 98 11.07 -19.83 -11.13
CA GLU A 98 10.94 -18.37 -11.14
C GLU A 98 11.49 -17.75 -12.43
N MET A 99 12.65 -18.23 -12.90
CA MET A 99 13.27 -17.76 -14.14
C MET A 99 12.40 -18.05 -15.38
N TYR A 100 11.74 -19.22 -15.40
CA TYR A 100 10.79 -19.58 -16.45
C TYR A 100 9.39 -19.00 -16.22
N ASN A 101 9.06 -18.47 -15.04
CA ASN A 101 7.78 -17.81 -14.80
C ASN A 101 7.65 -16.46 -15.53
N TYR A 102 8.76 -15.75 -15.80
CA TYR A 102 8.76 -14.55 -16.66
C TYR A 102 8.48 -14.89 -18.14
N THR A 103 8.75 -16.13 -18.56
CA THR A 103 8.46 -16.64 -19.89
C THR A 103 7.17 -17.47 -19.96
N ASN A 104 6.58 -17.82 -18.81
CA ASN A 104 5.33 -18.57 -18.73
C ASN A 104 4.18 -17.80 -19.39
N ILE A 105 3.70 -18.37 -20.49
CA ILE A 105 2.57 -17.89 -21.30
C ILE A 105 1.28 -17.79 -20.46
N GLY A 106 1.20 -18.53 -19.34
CA GLY A 106 0.08 -18.54 -18.40
C GLY A 106 -0.17 -17.20 -17.69
N LEU A 107 0.84 -16.59 -17.05
CA LEU A 107 0.69 -15.27 -16.41
C LEU A 107 0.34 -14.18 -17.43
N LYS A 108 0.90 -14.28 -18.65
CA LYS A 108 0.55 -13.37 -19.76
C LYS A 108 -0.90 -13.50 -20.20
N ARG A 109 -1.59 -14.63 -19.99
CA ARG A 109 -3.01 -14.75 -20.36
C ARG A 109 -3.89 -13.88 -19.48
N ASP A 110 -3.66 -13.88 -18.18
CA ASP A 110 -4.45 -13.08 -17.24
C ASP A 110 -4.14 -11.60 -17.36
N ASP A 111 -2.87 -11.23 -17.52
CA ASP A 111 -2.48 -9.84 -17.78
C ASP A 111 -3.02 -9.35 -19.13
N LYS A 112 -2.94 -10.16 -20.20
CA LYS A 112 -3.54 -9.80 -21.49
C LYS A 112 -5.05 -9.67 -21.37
N LYS A 113 -5.73 -10.59 -20.66
CA LYS A 113 -7.18 -10.53 -20.43
C LYS A 113 -7.55 -9.26 -19.68
N LEU A 114 -6.79 -8.87 -18.67
CA LEU A 114 -6.97 -7.61 -17.96
C LEU A 114 -6.79 -6.40 -18.90
N MET A 115 -5.73 -6.37 -19.70
CA MET A 115 -5.49 -5.30 -20.68
C MET A 115 -6.58 -5.21 -21.75
N TYR A 116 -7.06 -6.35 -22.27
CA TYR A 116 -8.19 -6.40 -23.19
C TYR A 116 -9.48 -5.91 -22.54
N THR A 117 -9.72 -6.29 -21.29
CA THR A 117 -10.91 -5.86 -20.53
C THR A 117 -10.88 -4.34 -20.30
N LEU A 118 -9.77 -3.80 -19.79
CA LEU A 118 -9.57 -2.37 -19.57
C LEU A 118 -9.70 -1.58 -20.88
N SER A 119 -9.03 -2.01 -21.95
CA SER A 119 -9.09 -1.30 -23.23
C SER A 119 -10.49 -1.31 -23.85
N ASN A 120 -11.25 -2.40 -23.73
CA ASN A 120 -12.64 -2.47 -24.19
C ASN A 120 -13.58 -1.57 -23.36
N GLN A 121 -13.38 -1.51 -22.04
CA GLN A 121 -14.15 -0.63 -21.15
C GLN A 121 -13.85 0.85 -21.43
N ILE A 122 -12.58 1.22 -21.64
CA ILE A 122 -12.18 2.61 -21.94
C ILE A 122 -12.75 3.06 -23.29
N LYS A 123 -12.69 2.21 -24.32
CA LYS A 123 -13.22 2.56 -25.66
C LYS A 123 -14.73 2.78 -25.64
N SER A 124 -15.47 1.88 -24.99
CA SER A 124 -16.93 2.02 -24.84
C SER A 124 -17.28 3.26 -24.02
N TYR A 125 -16.62 3.48 -22.88
CA TYR A 125 -16.80 4.70 -22.07
C TYR A 125 -16.54 5.97 -22.86
N ASN A 126 -15.43 6.04 -23.61
CA ASN A 126 -15.08 7.20 -24.45
C ASN A 126 -16.10 7.44 -25.56
N PHE A 127 -16.59 6.38 -26.20
CA PHE A 127 -17.61 6.49 -27.24
C PHE A 127 -18.92 7.04 -26.67
N HIS A 128 -19.40 6.47 -25.56
CA HIS A 128 -20.66 6.88 -24.94
C HIS A 128 -20.59 8.28 -24.32
N SER A 129 -19.49 8.62 -23.64
CA SER A 129 -19.30 9.96 -23.05
C SER A 129 -19.21 11.04 -24.12
N LYS A 130 -18.44 10.84 -25.20
CA LYS A 130 -18.42 11.78 -26.34
C LYS A 130 -19.78 11.94 -26.99
N ARG A 131 -20.50 10.84 -27.24
CA ARG A 131 -21.85 10.89 -27.82
C ARG A 131 -22.83 11.65 -26.91
N TYR A 132 -22.79 11.39 -25.61
CA TYR A 132 -23.64 12.07 -24.63
C TYR A 132 -23.36 13.57 -24.57
N LEU A 133 -22.09 13.96 -24.48
CA LEU A 133 -21.69 15.37 -24.49
C LEU A 133 -22.15 16.06 -25.77
N ASN A 134 -21.86 15.47 -26.93
CA ASN A 134 -22.27 16.03 -28.21
C ASN A 134 -23.79 16.15 -28.32
N SER A 135 -24.56 15.16 -27.86
CA SER A 135 -26.03 15.22 -27.94
C SER A 135 -26.67 16.19 -26.94
N LYS A 136 -26.10 16.32 -25.73
CA LYS A 136 -26.63 17.18 -24.68
C LYS A 136 -26.32 18.65 -24.94
N TYR A 137 -25.14 18.92 -25.48
CA TYR A 137 -24.63 20.27 -25.70
C TYR A 137 -24.60 20.70 -27.17
N SER A 138 -25.17 19.92 -28.10
CA SER A 138 -25.24 20.26 -29.54
C SER A 138 -25.92 21.59 -29.87
N ARG A 139 -26.69 22.13 -28.92
CA ARG A 139 -27.37 23.42 -29.06
C ARG A 139 -26.54 24.60 -28.56
N ILE A 140 -25.49 24.35 -27.80
CA ILE A 140 -24.70 25.37 -27.08
C ILE A 140 -23.24 25.38 -27.56
N LEU A 141 -22.76 24.26 -28.11
CA LEU A 141 -21.52 24.13 -28.89
C LEU A 141 -21.86 24.19 -30.39
#